data_AF-F5ITT0-F1
#
_entry.id   AF-F5ITT0-F1
#
_cell.length_a   1.000
_cell.length_b   1.000
_cell.length_c   1.000
_cell.angle_alpha   90.00
_cell.angle_beta   90.00
_cell.angle_gamma   90.00
#
_symmetry.space_group_name_H-M   'P 1'
#
loop_
_entity.id
_entity.type
_entity.pdbx_description
1 polymer ?
#
loop_
_entity_poly.entity_id
_entity_poly.type
_entity_poly.pdbx_seq_one_letter_code
_entity_poly.pdbx_strand_id
1 'polypeptide(L)'
;MADIKEQFYPTYKANEKEVLLIEFEEAQRIANGQSNIYRQLTSILLGATTILIPLFFSNKEDTSFFITINQYSIQLAILISIVGYLLLRYFVELQKTITINARKVVTLRTLLGLDYGSIQLTLPNNRVEGANNPFVIKYFKGWLKFETTPFWILFIGVNLIWYLATKNKGDDIILNIKNISIPWLIGNILISFSYLHIFRTNLHDRHETTFLNFIKILATIFQLKLVNDFEYILYRAKLAYIELNRLEVDYSILKNILVDIEDSDFYKNNKGFSIKSLIRGAISQISFFRDKNNYIKSGGSTITMQLVRTLFISFGQNKFKRKCFEILLSYWISQQFTKEEILNIYIASVQYERNVIGLAKAIKYFFAYDLKNLKLSNEESFFLIERLSNITSSVNFDRIKYLNTKTSTNINYKKLITLYESRINIGLLKNIK
;
A
#
# COMPACT_ATOMS: atom_id res chain seq x y z
N MET A 1 1.81 -33.31 22.02
CA MET A 1 1.15 -33.41 20.70
C MET A 1 2.21 -33.06 19.68
N ALA A 2 2.78 -34.06 18.99
CA ALA A 2 3.55 -33.78 17.78
C ALA A 2 2.63 -32.99 16.84
N ASP A 3 3.10 -31.85 16.34
CA ASP A 3 2.33 -30.95 15.49
C ASP A 3 1.89 -31.76 14.27
N ILE A 4 0.60 -31.77 13.93
CA ILE A 4 -0.01 -32.60 12.85
C ILE A 4 0.73 -32.43 11.49
N LYS A 5 1.55 -31.39 11.36
CA LYS A 5 2.45 -31.13 10.23
C LYS A 5 3.62 -32.12 10.09
N GLU A 6 4.11 -32.71 11.18
CA GLU A 6 5.21 -33.71 11.13
C GLU A 6 4.74 -35.05 10.54
N GLN A 7 3.43 -35.28 10.43
CA GLN A 7 2.88 -36.56 9.98
C GLN A 7 3.09 -36.84 8.48
N PHE A 8 3.31 -35.80 7.67
CA PHE A 8 3.36 -35.96 6.20
C PHE A 8 4.72 -35.66 5.58
N TYR A 9 5.60 -34.90 6.23
CA TYR A 9 6.89 -34.49 5.67
C TYR A 9 7.96 -34.26 6.74
N PRO A 10 9.25 -34.50 6.44
CA PRO A 10 10.34 -34.07 7.31
C PRO A 10 10.31 -32.54 7.48
N THR A 11 10.40 -32.07 8.72
CA THR A 11 10.42 -30.65 9.07
C THR A 11 11.87 -30.15 9.12
N TYR A 12 12.27 -29.39 8.11
CA TYR A 12 13.60 -28.76 8.07
C TYR A 12 13.59 -27.39 8.73
N LYS A 13 14.69 -27.01 9.41
CA LYS A 13 14.82 -25.69 10.03
C LYS A 13 15.37 -24.68 9.03
N ALA A 14 14.89 -23.44 9.09
CA ALA A 14 15.40 -22.34 8.27
C ALA A 14 16.90 -22.05 8.47
N ASN A 15 17.51 -22.55 9.55
CA ASN A 15 18.95 -22.42 9.81
C ASN A 15 19.79 -23.44 9.02
N GLU A 16 19.17 -24.45 8.39
CA GLU A 16 19.85 -25.45 7.56
C GLU A 16 20.10 -24.86 6.17
N LYS A 17 21.29 -24.29 5.98
CA LYS A 17 21.66 -23.56 4.76
C LYS A 17 21.54 -24.40 3.49
N GLU A 18 21.86 -25.70 3.56
CA GLU A 18 21.77 -26.62 2.41
C GLU A 18 20.32 -26.83 1.96
N VAL A 19 19.41 -27.06 2.90
CA VAL A 19 17.98 -27.20 2.59
C VAL A 19 17.42 -25.89 2.02
N LEU A 20 17.80 -24.76 2.61
CA LEU A 20 17.40 -23.44 2.14
C LEU A 20 17.90 -23.14 0.73
N LEU A 21 19.10 -23.60 0.38
CA LEU A 21 19.66 -23.49 -0.96
C LEU A 21 18.87 -24.33 -1.96
N ILE A 22 18.56 -25.59 -1.63
CA ILE A 22 17.73 -26.47 -2.47
C ILE A 22 16.33 -25.86 -2.66
N GLU A 23 15.72 -25.33 -1.60
CA GLU A 23 14.41 -24.65 -1.71
C GLU A 23 14.49 -23.41 -2.61
N PHE A 24 15.58 -22.65 -2.54
CA PHE A 24 15.83 -21.50 -3.39
C PHE A 24 15.95 -21.90 -4.87
N GLU A 25 16.74 -22.94 -5.18
CA GLU A 25 16.90 -23.46 -6.54
C GLU A 25 15.56 -23.96 -7.11
N GLU A 26 14.79 -24.69 -6.31
CA GLU A 26 13.48 -25.18 -6.72
C GLU A 26 12.48 -24.03 -6.95
N ALA A 27 12.46 -23.05 -6.05
CA ALA A 27 11.62 -21.85 -6.22
C ALA A 27 12.00 -21.08 -7.49
N GLN A 28 13.28 -20.99 -7.82
CA GLN A 28 13.76 -20.38 -9.06
C GLN A 28 13.33 -21.16 -10.30
N ARG A 29 13.45 -22.50 -10.27
CA ARG A 29 12.99 -23.37 -11.37
C ARG A 29 11.49 -23.19 -11.64
N ILE A 30 10.68 -23.19 -10.58
CA ILE A 30 9.23 -22.96 -10.66
C ILE A 30 8.94 -21.56 -11.22
N ALA A 31 9.60 -20.52 -10.71
CA ALA A 31 9.38 -19.15 -11.17
C ALA A 31 9.70 -18.98 -12.67
N ASN A 32 10.81 -19.56 -13.13
CA ASN A 32 11.21 -19.54 -14.54
C ASN A 32 10.24 -20.33 -15.42
N GLY A 33 9.83 -21.53 -14.99
CA GLY A 33 8.85 -22.34 -15.69
C GLY A 33 7.53 -21.59 -15.92
N GLN A 34 7.00 -20.96 -14.88
CA GLN A 34 5.78 -20.16 -14.97
C GLN A 34 5.92 -18.95 -15.90
N SER A 35 7.06 -18.25 -15.85
CA SER A 35 7.31 -17.13 -16.78
C SER A 35 7.42 -17.58 -18.25
N ASN A 36 7.95 -18.78 -18.49
CA ASN A 36 8.04 -19.34 -19.84
C ASN A 36 6.66 -19.74 -20.37
N ILE A 37 5.85 -20.42 -19.54
CA ILE A 37 4.46 -20.75 -19.85
C ILE A 37 3.67 -19.49 -20.21
N TYR A 38 3.79 -18.44 -19.39
CA TYR A 38 3.13 -17.16 -19.66
C TYR A 38 3.51 -16.58 -21.02
N ARG A 39 4.80 -16.61 -21.39
CA ARG A 39 5.30 -16.12 -22.68
C ARG A 39 4.75 -16.94 -23.86
N GLN A 40 4.74 -18.26 -23.74
CA GLN A 40 4.20 -19.14 -24.77
C GLN A 40 2.70 -18.90 -24.98
N LEU A 41 1.93 -18.84 -23.88
CA LEU A 41 0.50 -18.56 -23.94
C LEU A 41 0.20 -17.18 -24.52
N THR A 42 1.01 -16.18 -24.22
CA THR A 42 0.90 -14.83 -24.82
C THR A 42 1.10 -14.89 -26.34
N SER A 43 2.06 -15.71 -26.80
CA SER A 43 2.36 -15.87 -28.22
C SER A 43 1.24 -16.63 -28.96
N ILE A 44 0.69 -17.67 -28.33
CA ILE A 44 -0.48 -18.41 -28.83
C ILE A 44 -1.70 -17.47 -28.91
N LEU A 45 -1.92 -16.66 -27.88
CA LEU A 45 -2.99 -15.68 -27.85
C LEU A 45 -2.86 -14.68 -29.01
N LEU A 46 -1.66 -14.13 -29.24
CA LEU A 46 -1.40 -13.25 -30.35
C LEU A 46 -1.78 -13.92 -31.68
N GLY A 47 -1.25 -15.12 -31.94
CA GLY A 47 -1.57 -15.87 -33.15
C GLY A 47 -3.07 -16.13 -33.33
N ALA A 48 -3.76 -16.56 -32.27
CA ALA A 48 -5.21 -16.78 -32.30
C ALA A 48 -5.98 -15.48 -32.62
N THR A 49 -5.62 -14.35 -31.99
CA THR A 49 -6.27 -13.07 -32.28
C THR A 49 -6.01 -12.59 -33.71
N THR A 50 -4.80 -12.77 -34.24
CA THR A 50 -4.44 -12.41 -35.61
C THR A 50 -5.22 -13.23 -36.64
N ILE A 51 -5.54 -14.48 -36.35
CA ILE A 51 -6.37 -15.34 -37.23
C ILE A 51 -7.86 -15.00 -37.12
N LEU A 52 -8.34 -14.65 -35.93
CA LEU A 52 -9.76 -14.34 -35.69
C LEU A 52 -10.20 -13.03 -36.33
N ILE A 53 -9.37 -11.98 -36.28
CA ILE A 53 -9.72 -10.64 -36.80
C ILE A 53 -10.13 -10.70 -38.28
N PRO A 54 -9.37 -11.34 -39.19
CA PRO A 54 -9.71 -11.37 -40.61
C PRO A 54 -11.07 -12.01 -40.95
N LEU A 55 -11.56 -12.92 -40.11
CA LEU A 55 -12.86 -13.57 -40.31
C LEU A 55 -14.03 -12.58 -40.29
N PHE A 56 -13.84 -11.41 -39.70
CA PHE A 56 -14.85 -10.34 -39.60
C PHE A 56 -14.70 -9.28 -40.70
N PHE A 57 -13.69 -9.34 -41.57
CA PHE A 57 -13.68 -8.45 -42.73
C PHE A 57 -14.84 -8.79 -43.66
N SER A 58 -15.46 -7.74 -44.21
CA SER A 58 -16.52 -7.88 -45.20
C SER A 58 -15.91 -8.38 -46.53
N ASN A 59 -15.68 -9.68 -46.61
CA ASN A 59 -15.31 -10.33 -47.86
C ASN A 59 -16.58 -10.62 -48.67
N LYS A 60 -16.55 -10.27 -49.95
CA LYS A 60 -17.61 -10.56 -50.94
C LYS A 60 -17.54 -11.99 -51.50
N GLU A 61 -16.81 -12.88 -50.84
CA GLU A 61 -16.61 -14.25 -51.35
C GLU A 61 -17.79 -15.16 -50.96
N ASP A 62 -18.40 -15.79 -51.97
CA ASP A 62 -19.61 -16.62 -51.92
C ASP A 62 -19.42 -18.00 -51.25
N THR A 63 -18.47 -18.14 -50.34
CA THR A 63 -18.36 -19.40 -49.57
C THR A 63 -19.37 -19.38 -48.42
N SER A 64 -20.12 -20.48 -48.27
CA SER A 64 -21.20 -20.63 -47.27
C SER A 64 -20.76 -20.26 -45.84
N PHE A 65 -19.50 -20.52 -45.52
CA PHE A 65 -18.87 -20.20 -44.23
C PHE A 65 -18.86 -18.71 -43.90
N PHE A 66 -18.39 -17.83 -44.81
CA PHE A 66 -18.32 -16.39 -44.56
C PHE A 66 -19.71 -15.74 -44.53
N ILE A 67 -20.67 -16.30 -45.26
CA ILE A 67 -22.08 -15.86 -45.22
C ILE A 67 -22.66 -16.09 -43.81
N THR A 68 -22.44 -17.27 -43.21
CA THR A 68 -22.90 -17.56 -41.84
C THR A 68 -22.25 -16.64 -40.81
N ILE A 69 -20.94 -16.40 -40.90
CA ILE A 69 -20.24 -15.45 -40.00
C ILE A 69 -20.81 -14.05 -40.13
N ASN A 70 -21.05 -13.58 -41.36
CA ASN A 70 -21.63 -12.26 -41.59
C ASN A 70 -23.05 -12.13 -41.03
N GLN A 71 -23.83 -13.21 -41.01
CA GLN A 71 -25.18 -13.26 -40.46
C GLN A 71 -25.19 -13.19 -38.92
N TYR A 72 -24.26 -13.87 -38.26
CA TYR A 72 -24.17 -13.96 -36.78
C TYR A 72 -23.01 -13.17 -36.17
N SER A 73 -22.49 -12.19 -36.90
CA SER A 73 -21.27 -11.44 -36.56
C SER A 73 -21.32 -10.80 -35.17
N ILE A 74 -22.43 -10.15 -34.81
CA ILE A 74 -22.59 -9.50 -33.49
C ILE A 74 -22.61 -10.54 -32.37
N GLN A 75 -23.35 -11.64 -32.53
CA GLN A 75 -23.42 -12.72 -31.53
C GLN A 75 -22.03 -13.34 -31.33
N LEU A 76 -21.28 -13.56 -32.41
CA LEU A 76 -19.93 -14.08 -32.36
C LEU A 76 -18.97 -13.09 -31.69
N ALA A 77 -19.08 -11.79 -31.96
CA ALA A 77 -18.28 -10.75 -31.30
C ALA A 77 -18.56 -10.66 -29.79
N ILE A 78 -19.82 -10.81 -29.36
CA ILE A 78 -20.19 -10.89 -27.93
C ILE A 78 -19.54 -12.13 -27.30
N LEU A 79 -19.66 -13.30 -27.94
CA LEU A 79 -19.05 -14.53 -27.45
C LEU A 79 -17.53 -14.41 -27.32
N ILE A 80 -16.86 -13.88 -28.34
CA ILE A 80 -15.40 -13.62 -28.31
C ILE A 80 -15.05 -12.64 -27.21
N SER A 81 -15.87 -11.61 -26.97
CA SER A 81 -15.65 -10.65 -25.87
C SER A 81 -15.76 -11.31 -24.50
N ILE A 82 -16.68 -12.27 -24.32
CA ILE A 82 -16.81 -13.04 -23.07
C ILE A 82 -15.62 -13.99 -22.90
N VAL A 83 -15.23 -14.72 -23.95
CA VAL A 83 -14.07 -15.61 -23.92
C VAL A 83 -12.79 -14.84 -23.63
N GLY A 84 -12.59 -13.68 -24.29
CA GLY A 84 -11.46 -12.79 -24.03
C GLY A 84 -11.42 -12.29 -22.59
N TYR A 85 -12.57 -12.04 -21.97
CA TYR A 85 -12.65 -11.65 -20.56
C TYR A 85 -12.19 -12.79 -19.63
N LEU A 86 -12.61 -14.03 -19.90
CA LEU A 86 -12.15 -15.21 -19.15
C LEU A 86 -10.65 -15.43 -19.31
N LEU A 87 -10.12 -15.29 -20.53
CA LEU A 87 -8.69 -15.37 -20.81
C LEU A 87 -7.92 -14.29 -20.06
N LEU A 88 -8.42 -13.05 -20.07
CA LEU A 88 -7.79 -11.95 -19.35
C LEU A 88 -7.70 -12.23 -17.84
N ARG A 89 -8.77 -12.77 -17.24
CA ARG A 89 -8.74 -13.19 -15.83
C ARG A 89 -7.70 -14.28 -15.57
N TYR A 90 -7.58 -15.25 -16.47
CA TYR A 90 -6.56 -16.30 -16.37
C TYR A 90 -5.13 -15.72 -16.42
N PHE A 91 -4.83 -14.80 -17.34
CA PHE A 91 -3.53 -14.14 -17.40
C PHE A 91 -3.23 -13.30 -16.15
N VAL A 92 -4.23 -12.68 -15.56
CA VAL A 92 -4.10 -11.96 -14.28
C VAL A 92 -3.68 -12.91 -13.16
N GLU A 93 -4.30 -14.08 -13.04
CA GLU A 93 -3.96 -15.07 -12.00
C GLU A 93 -2.56 -15.68 -12.22
N LEU A 94 -2.19 -15.96 -13.47
CA LEU A 94 -0.82 -16.37 -13.80
C LEU A 94 0.20 -15.29 -13.40
N GLN A 95 -0.09 -14.03 -13.72
CA GLN A 95 0.78 -12.90 -13.36
C GLN A 95 0.95 -12.76 -11.84
N LYS A 96 -0.13 -12.96 -11.05
CA LYS A 96 -0.06 -13.00 -9.59
C LYS A 96 0.85 -14.13 -9.11
N THR A 97 0.66 -15.33 -9.64
CA THR A 97 1.45 -16.51 -9.28
C THR A 97 2.94 -16.30 -9.57
N ILE A 98 3.28 -15.77 -10.75
CA ILE A 98 4.65 -15.42 -11.12
C ILE A 98 5.24 -14.41 -10.13
N THR A 99 4.47 -13.38 -9.76
CA THR A 99 4.90 -12.34 -8.82
C THR A 99 5.15 -12.92 -7.43
N ILE A 100 4.27 -13.79 -6.92
CA ILE A 100 4.43 -14.45 -5.62
C ILE A 100 5.66 -15.34 -5.60
N ASN A 101 5.87 -16.13 -6.64
CA ASN A 101 7.05 -16.99 -6.75
C ASN A 101 8.33 -16.15 -6.82
N ALA A 102 8.33 -15.04 -7.56
CA ALA A 102 9.45 -14.11 -7.60
C ALA A 102 9.73 -13.47 -6.22
N ARG A 103 8.68 -13.11 -5.47
CA ARG A 103 8.82 -12.61 -4.08
C ARG A 103 9.43 -13.67 -3.18
N LYS A 104 9.00 -14.93 -3.28
CA LYS A 104 9.56 -16.06 -2.53
C LYS A 104 11.06 -16.22 -2.80
N VAL A 105 11.46 -16.19 -4.07
CA VAL A 105 12.88 -16.28 -4.47
C VAL A 105 13.70 -15.15 -3.83
N VAL A 106 13.21 -13.91 -3.83
CA VAL A 106 13.89 -12.79 -3.15
C VAL A 106 14.00 -13.03 -1.64
N THR A 107 12.92 -13.47 -0.99
CA THR A 107 12.94 -13.76 0.46
C THR A 107 13.95 -14.84 0.81
N LEU A 108 13.95 -15.97 0.10
CA LEU A 108 14.89 -17.07 0.32
C LEU A 108 16.34 -16.61 0.10
N ARG A 109 16.58 -15.81 -0.93
CA ARG A 109 17.90 -15.21 -1.19
C ARG A 109 18.38 -14.35 -0.03
N THR A 110 17.51 -13.50 0.52
CA THR A 110 17.83 -12.69 1.70
C THR A 110 18.16 -13.56 2.91
N LEU A 111 17.44 -14.66 3.13
CA LEU A 111 17.71 -15.61 4.22
C LEU A 111 19.05 -16.33 4.06
N LEU A 112 19.47 -16.60 2.82
CA LEU A 112 20.80 -17.18 2.52
C LEU A 112 21.95 -16.18 2.70
N GLY A 113 21.67 -14.89 2.92
CA GLY A 113 22.68 -13.84 3.01
C GLY A 113 23.36 -13.50 1.67
N LEU A 114 22.71 -13.82 0.55
CA LEU A 114 23.23 -13.54 -0.79
C LEU A 114 22.86 -12.09 -1.19
N ASP A 115 23.83 -11.18 -1.15
CA ASP A 115 23.73 -9.80 -1.67
C ASP A 115 24.39 -9.68 -3.05
N TYR A 116 24.13 -8.60 -3.79
CA TYR A 116 24.73 -8.35 -5.10
C TYR A 116 26.24 -8.05 -4.97
N GLY A 117 27.08 -9.09 -5.09
CA GLY A 117 28.54 -9.01 -5.19
C GLY A 117 29.20 -10.35 -5.55
N SER A 118 30.10 -10.34 -6.57
CA SER A 118 30.92 -11.41 -7.20
C SER A 118 30.29 -12.77 -7.58
N ILE A 119 29.19 -13.17 -6.95
CA ILE A 119 28.44 -14.38 -7.28
C ILE A 119 27.27 -13.97 -8.17
N GLN A 120 27.49 -14.04 -9.48
CA GLN A 120 26.44 -13.92 -10.49
C GLN A 120 25.56 -15.17 -10.47
N LEU A 121 24.66 -15.28 -9.48
CA LEU A 121 23.46 -16.10 -9.66
C LEU A 121 22.43 -15.25 -10.43
N THR A 122 22.73 -15.02 -11.70
CA THR A 122 21.81 -14.38 -12.65
C THR A 122 20.60 -15.29 -12.82
N LEU A 123 19.42 -14.78 -12.48
CA LEU A 123 18.18 -15.35 -13.01
C LEU A 123 18.22 -15.23 -14.54
N PRO A 124 17.99 -16.30 -15.31
CA PRO A 124 17.91 -16.19 -16.77
C PRO A 124 16.83 -15.17 -17.17
N ASN A 125 17.16 -14.23 -18.07
CA ASN A 125 16.28 -13.20 -18.66
C ASN A 125 16.06 -11.87 -17.90
N ASN A 126 17.06 -11.29 -17.23
CA ASN A 126 17.04 -9.91 -16.69
C ASN A 126 15.81 -9.56 -15.82
N ARG A 127 15.20 -10.53 -15.14
CA ARG A 127 14.05 -10.30 -14.27
C ARG A 127 14.47 -10.59 -12.83
N VAL A 128 14.38 -9.55 -12.00
CA VAL A 128 14.69 -9.52 -10.55
C VAL A 128 16.14 -9.14 -10.19
N GLU A 129 16.92 -8.64 -11.16
CA GLU A 129 18.24 -8.03 -10.93
C GLU A 129 18.14 -6.84 -9.96
N GLY A 130 18.60 -7.01 -8.71
CA GLY A 130 18.81 -5.94 -7.72
C GLY A 130 17.81 -5.84 -6.57
N ALA A 131 16.71 -6.60 -6.56
CA ALA A 131 15.68 -6.41 -5.54
C ALA A 131 16.04 -7.08 -4.22
N ASN A 132 16.53 -6.33 -3.22
CA ASN A 132 16.79 -6.84 -1.85
C ASN A 132 15.52 -6.91 -0.97
N ASN A 133 14.36 -6.62 -1.55
CA ASN A 133 13.08 -6.56 -0.88
C ASN A 133 11.97 -7.13 -1.79
N PRO A 134 11.19 -8.13 -1.35
CA PRO A 134 10.14 -8.73 -2.17
C PRO A 134 9.04 -7.74 -2.58
N PHE A 135 8.75 -6.73 -1.75
CA PHE A 135 7.67 -5.76 -2.02
C PHE A 135 7.95 -4.81 -3.20
N VAL A 136 9.19 -4.77 -3.71
CA VAL A 136 9.54 -4.02 -4.93
C VAL A 136 8.92 -4.69 -6.16
N ILE A 137 8.73 -6.00 -6.13
CA ILE A 137 8.09 -6.74 -7.22
C ILE A 137 6.58 -6.60 -7.07
N LYS A 138 5.97 -5.70 -7.84
CA LYS A 138 4.53 -5.42 -7.84
C LYS A 138 3.79 -6.38 -8.77
N TYR A 139 2.52 -6.66 -8.46
CA TYR A 139 1.64 -7.44 -9.34
C TYR A 139 1.48 -6.73 -10.70
N PHE A 140 1.26 -5.43 -10.66
CA PHE A 140 1.25 -4.56 -11.82
C PHE A 140 2.59 -3.80 -11.94
N LYS A 141 3.37 -4.09 -12.99
CA LYS A 141 4.69 -3.48 -13.24
C LYS A 141 4.65 -2.22 -14.12
N GLY A 142 3.49 -1.88 -14.67
CA GLY A 142 3.28 -0.77 -15.60
C GLY A 142 2.75 -1.22 -16.96
N TRP A 143 2.15 -0.28 -17.70
CA TRP A 143 1.43 -0.55 -18.97
C TRP A 143 2.32 -0.93 -20.16
N LEU A 144 3.61 -0.56 -20.12
CA LEU A 144 4.59 -0.78 -21.18
C LEU A 144 5.58 -1.90 -20.82
N LYS A 145 5.11 -2.87 -20.03
CA LYS A 145 5.89 -4.04 -19.64
C LYS A 145 5.35 -5.28 -20.35
N PHE A 146 6.18 -6.30 -20.50
CA PHE A 146 5.77 -7.53 -21.19
C PHE A 146 4.57 -8.18 -20.48
N GLU A 147 4.49 -8.07 -19.17
CA GLU A 147 3.42 -8.61 -18.33
C GLU A 147 2.03 -8.00 -18.59
N THR A 148 1.95 -6.90 -19.36
CA THR A 148 0.67 -6.31 -19.79
C THR A 148 0.36 -6.59 -21.26
N THR A 149 1.18 -7.36 -21.95
CA THR A 149 0.97 -7.67 -23.38
C THR A 149 -0.30 -8.47 -23.66
N PRO A 150 -0.71 -9.50 -22.86
CA PRO A 150 -1.97 -10.20 -23.12
C PRO A 150 -3.18 -9.28 -22.99
N PHE A 151 -3.13 -8.31 -22.06
CA PHE A 151 -4.16 -7.28 -21.95
C PHE A 151 -4.28 -6.48 -23.25
N TRP A 152 -3.17 -5.97 -23.79
CA TRP A 152 -3.20 -5.19 -25.03
C TRP A 152 -3.67 -6.00 -26.24
N ILE A 153 -3.23 -7.25 -26.37
CA ILE A 153 -3.65 -8.16 -27.44
C ILE A 153 -5.17 -8.33 -27.42
N LEU A 154 -5.72 -8.67 -26.25
CA LEU A 154 -7.15 -8.86 -26.07
C LEU A 154 -7.93 -7.56 -26.23
N PHE A 155 -7.45 -6.47 -25.62
CA PHE A 155 -8.06 -5.15 -25.69
C PHE A 155 -8.20 -4.68 -27.13
N ILE A 156 -7.11 -4.72 -27.90
CA ILE A 156 -7.10 -4.27 -29.30
C ILE A 156 -7.91 -5.26 -30.16
N GLY A 157 -7.67 -6.56 -30.01
CA GLY A 157 -8.31 -7.58 -30.82
C GLY A 157 -9.84 -7.61 -30.67
N VAL A 158 -10.33 -7.57 -29.43
CA VAL A 158 -11.78 -7.62 -29.16
C VAL A 158 -12.47 -6.33 -29.61
N ASN A 159 -11.89 -5.15 -29.38
CA ASN A 159 -12.46 -3.89 -29.87
C ASN A 159 -12.48 -3.83 -31.40
N LEU A 160 -11.46 -4.38 -32.07
CA LEU A 160 -11.43 -4.43 -33.54
C LEU A 160 -12.47 -5.40 -34.08
N ILE A 161 -12.60 -6.59 -33.48
CA ILE A 161 -13.64 -7.57 -33.84
C ILE A 161 -15.03 -6.97 -33.63
N TRP A 162 -15.27 -6.28 -32.52
CA TRP A 162 -16.54 -5.59 -32.25
C TRP A 162 -16.86 -4.56 -33.33
N TYR A 163 -15.89 -3.69 -33.64
CA TYR A 163 -16.03 -2.68 -34.69
C TYR A 163 -16.38 -3.30 -36.05
N LEU A 164 -15.69 -4.39 -36.45
CA LEU A 164 -15.93 -5.07 -37.71
C LEU A 164 -17.27 -5.80 -37.75
N ALA A 165 -17.72 -6.35 -36.62
CA ALA A 165 -19.01 -7.05 -36.50
C ALA A 165 -20.22 -6.09 -36.59
N THR A 166 -20.07 -4.84 -36.12
CA THR A 166 -21.16 -3.86 -36.16
C THR A 166 -21.30 -3.23 -37.55
N LYS A 167 -22.33 -3.66 -38.29
CA LYS A 167 -22.65 -3.13 -39.63
C LYS A 167 -23.28 -1.73 -39.61
N ASN A 168 -24.04 -1.40 -38.56
CA ASN A 168 -24.65 -0.07 -38.40
C ASN A 168 -23.65 0.88 -37.73
N LYS A 169 -23.03 1.75 -38.54
CA LYS A 169 -22.15 2.81 -38.04
C LYS A 169 -22.90 4.08 -37.59
N GLY A 170 -24.23 4.07 -37.67
CA GLY A 170 -25.10 5.16 -37.20
C GLY A 170 -25.38 5.12 -35.70
N ASP A 171 -25.97 6.19 -35.18
CA ASP A 171 -26.15 6.45 -33.74
C ASP A 171 -27.42 5.82 -33.13
N ASP A 172 -28.25 5.13 -33.92
CA ASP A 172 -29.55 4.63 -33.46
C ASP A 172 -29.42 3.37 -32.59
N ILE A 173 -29.94 3.45 -31.36
CA ILE A 173 -30.10 2.31 -30.45
C ILE A 173 -31.46 1.67 -30.70
N ILE A 174 -31.52 0.57 -31.45
CA ILE A 174 -32.74 -0.23 -31.62
C ILE A 174 -32.56 -1.56 -30.88
N LEU A 175 -33.32 -1.75 -29.81
CA LEU A 175 -33.37 -3.00 -29.04
C LEU A 175 -34.62 -3.79 -29.46
N ASN A 176 -34.45 -4.75 -30.37
CA ASN A 176 -35.49 -5.72 -30.70
C ASN A 176 -34.99 -7.13 -30.37
N ILE A 177 -35.84 -8.02 -29.86
CA ILE A 177 -35.44 -9.36 -29.38
C ILE A 177 -34.75 -10.20 -30.48
N LYS A 178 -35.01 -9.89 -31.76
CA LYS A 178 -34.33 -10.49 -32.92
C LYS A 178 -33.09 -9.71 -33.42
N ASN A 179 -33.03 -8.39 -33.20
CA ASN A 179 -31.96 -7.52 -33.70
C ASN A 179 -31.46 -6.60 -32.58
N ILE A 180 -30.36 -6.98 -31.94
CA ILE A 180 -29.62 -6.10 -31.04
C ILE A 180 -28.79 -5.16 -31.91
N SER A 181 -29.12 -3.88 -31.92
CA SER A 181 -28.25 -2.84 -32.51
C SER A 181 -27.73 -1.94 -31.40
N ILE A 182 -26.45 -2.10 -31.09
CA ILE A 182 -25.72 -1.23 -30.17
C ILE A 182 -24.78 -0.40 -31.05
N PRO A 183 -24.77 0.94 -30.93
CA PRO A 183 -23.79 1.78 -31.60
C PRO A 183 -22.38 1.27 -31.32
N TRP A 184 -21.59 1.11 -32.38
CA TRP A 184 -20.25 0.50 -32.29
C TRP A 184 -19.39 1.17 -31.20
N LEU A 185 -19.51 2.49 -31.07
CA LEU A 185 -18.76 3.31 -30.11
C LEU A 185 -19.13 2.94 -28.66
N ILE A 186 -20.42 2.80 -28.36
CA ILE A 186 -20.90 2.45 -27.02
C ILE A 186 -20.38 1.07 -26.64
N GLY A 187 -20.48 0.10 -27.55
CA GLY A 187 -19.96 -1.26 -27.31
C GLY A 187 -18.45 -1.27 -27.06
N ASN A 188 -17.66 -0.56 -27.87
CA ASN A 188 -16.21 -0.44 -27.66
C ASN A 188 -15.86 0.24 -26.35
N ILE A 189 -16.56 1.30 -25.93
CA ILE A 189 -16.35 1.96 -24.64
C ILE A 189 -16.63 0.99 -23.50
N LEU A 190 -17.73 0.24 -23.55
CA LEU A 190 -18.10 -0.74 -22.52
C LEU A 190 -17.09 -1.89 -22.43
N ILE A 191 -16.70 -2.47 -23.57
CA ILE A 191 -15.66 -3.51 -23.65
C ILE A 191 -14.34 -2.96 -23.10
N SER A 192 -13.91 -1.80 -23.57
CA SER A 192 -12.66 -1.17 -23.14
C SER A 192 -12.63 -0.89 -21.63
N PHE A 193 -13.69 -0.29 -21.10
CA PHE A 193 -13.81 0.00 -19.68
C PHE A 193 -13.84 -1.28 -18.84
N SER A 194 -14.60 -2.29 -19.25
CA SER A 194 -14.70 -3.56 -18.52
C SER A 194 -13.36 -4.32 -18.48
N TYR A 195 -12.64 -4.39 -19.62
CA TYR A 195 -11.32 -5.00 -19.72
C TYR A 195 -10.28 -4.25 -18.90
N LEU A 196 -10.29 -2.91 -18.95
CA LEU A 196 -9.39 -2.08 -18.15
C LEU A 196 -9.66 -2.26 -16.65
N HIS A 197 -10.93 -2.23 -16.26
CA HIS A 197 -11.36 -2.38 -14.89
C HIS A 197 -10.96 -3.75 -14.33
N ILE A 198 -11.27 -4.85 -15.03
CA ILE A 198 -10.94 -6.20 -14.54
C ILE A 198 -9.43 -6.41 -14.48
N PHE A 199 -8.67 -5.95 -15.46
CA PHE A 199 -7.23 -6.12 -15.48
C PHE A 199 -6.56 -5.35 -14.34
N ARG A 200 -6.90 -4.06 -14.21
CA ARG A 200 -6.22 -3.19 -13.24
C ARG A 200 -6.62 -3.49 -11.79
N THR A 201 -7.90 -3.75 -11.53
CA THR A 201 -8.38 -3.94 -10.16
C THR A 201 -7.90 -5.24 -9.54
N ASN A 202 -7.78 -6.30 -10.34
CA ASN A 202 -7.28 -7.59 -9.85
C ASN A 202 -5.76 -7.62 -9.68
N LEU A 203 -5.01 -6.69 -10.28
CA LEU A 203 -3.56 -6.56 -10.09
C LEU A 203 -3.19 -5.51 -9.03
N HIS A 204 -4.12 -5.14 -8.14
CA HIS A 204 -3.79 -4.36 -6.97
C HIS A 204 -2.96 -5.18 -5.97
N ASP A 205 -1.92 -4.55 -5.42
CA ASP A 205 -1.29 -5.04 -4.19
C ASP A 205 -2.24 -4.92 -2.98
N ARG A 206 -1.88 -5.54 -1.86
CA ARG A 206 -2.78 -5.75 -0.69
C ARG A 206 -3.51 -4.49 -0.22
N HIS A 207 -2.83 -3.36 -0.11
CA HIS A 207 -3.41 -2.08 0.33
C HIS A 207 -3.47 -1.07 -0.84
N GLU A 208 -3.10 -1.49 -2.05
CA GLU A 208 -3.27 -0.66 -3.24
C GLU A 208 -4.76 -0.58 -3.59
N THR A 209 -5.27 0.63 -3.75
CA THR A 209 -6.67 0.87 -4.13
C THR A 209 -6.74 1.82 -5.31
N THR A 210 -7.86 1.82 -6.02
CA THR A 210 -8.13 2.81 -7.09
C THR A 210 -8.01 4.24 -6.56
N PHE A 211 -8.51 4.49 -5.35
CA PHE A 211 -8.40 5.77 -4.67
C PHE A 211 -6.95 6.16 -4.37
N LEU A 212 -6.12 5.23 -3.87
CA LEU A 212 -4.69 5.50 -3.66
C LEU A 212 -3.97 5.82 -4.97
N ASN A 213 -4.29 5.09 -6.05
CA ASN A 213 -3.71 5.35 -7.36
C ASN A 213 -4.08 6.74 -7.89
N PHE A 214 -5.34 7.14 -7.70
CA PHE A 214 -5.78 8.50 -7.98
C PHE A 214 -4.98 9.54 -7.18
N ILE A 215 -4.78 9.31 -5.86
CA ILE A 215 -3.96 10.19 -5.03
C ILE A 215 -2.52 10.29 -5.55
N LYS A 216 -1.89 9.18 -5.97
CA LYS A 216 -0.52 9.18 -6.51
C LYS A 216 -0.41 9.98 -7.81
N ILE A 217 -1.41 9.85 -8.70
CA ILE A 217 -1.50 10.64 -9.93
C ILE A 217 -1.62 12.12 -9.56
N LEU A 218 -2.54 12.46 -8.66
CA LEU A 218 -2.74 13.83 -8.18
C LEU A 218 -1.46 14.40 -7.57
N ALA A 219 -0.73 13.64 -6.75
CA ALA A 219 0.54 14.04 -6.15
C ALA A 219 1.59 14.38 -7.20
N THR A 220 1.64 13.59 -8.27
CA THR A 220 2.55 13.83 -9.41
C THR A 220 2.19 15.14 -10.12
N ILE A 221 0.90 15.38 -10.38
CA ILE A 221 0.40 16.63 -10.98
C ILE A 221 0.77 17.85 -10.13
N PHE A 222 0.62 17.76 -8.80
CA PHE A 222 0.94 18.86 -7.88
C PHE A 222 2.42 18.92 -7.44
N GLN A 223 3.29 18.07 -8.01
CA GLN A 223 4.72 17.95 -7.68
C GLN A 223 4.98 17.68 -6.18
N LEU A 224 4.11 16.92 -5.52
CA LEU A 224 4.32 16.47 -4.15
C LEU A 224 5.09 15.13 -4.18
N LYS A 225 6.27 15.10 -3.55
CA LYS A 225 7.09 13.88 -3.48
C LYS A 225 6.52 12.90 -2.42
N LEU A 226 5.89 11.85 -2.89
CA LEU A 226 5.49 10.69 -2.07
C LEU A 226 6.58 9.61 -2.09
N VAL A 227 6.58 8.73 -1.09
CA VAL A 227 7.49 7.58 -1.09
C VAL A 227 7.06 6.53 -2.13
N ASN A 228 8.01 5.83 -2.73
CA ASN A 228 7.74 4.94 -3.86
C ASN A 228 6.98 3.64 -3.47
N ASP A 229 7.34 3.04 -2.32
CA ASP A 229 6.88 1.70 -1.93
C ASP A 229 6.05 1.71 -0.65
N PHE A 230 4.79 2.11 -0.78
CA PHE A 230 3.82 2.17 0.31
C PHE A 230 3.64 0.83 1.02
N GLU A 231 3.54 -0.27 0.27
CA GLU A 231 3.36 -1.62 0.84
C GLU A 231 4.52 -2.02 1.74
N TYR A 232 5.76 -1.75 1.30
CA TYR A 232 6.93 -2.07 2.11
C TYR A 232 6.95 -1.28 3.42
N ILE A 233 6.61 0.02 3.35
CA ILE A 233 6.57 0.88 4.52
C ILE A 233 5.51 0.41 5.51
N LEU A 234 4.31 0.10 5.03
CA LEU A 234 3.24 -0.47 5.85
C LEU A 234 3.66 -1.80 6.47
N TYR A 235 4.28 -2.69 5.69
CA TYR A 235 4.79 -3.96 6.18
C TYR A 235 5.81 -3.76 7.30
N ARG A 236 6.80 -2.87 7.13
CA ARG A 236 7.83 -2.57 8.14
C ARG A 236 7.23 -1.95 9.40
N ALA A 237 6.27 -1.04 9.25
CA ALA A 237 5.62 -0.39 10.37
C ALA A 237 4.73 -1.38 11.16
N LYS A 238 4.01 -2.27 10.45
CA LYS A 238 3.24 -3.34 11.10
C LYS A 238 4.14 -4.35 11.81
N LEU A 239 5.27 -4.73 11.20
CA LEU A 239 6.24 -5.62 11.81
C LEU A 239 6.82 -5.03 13.11
N ALA A 240 7.10 -3.73 13.14
CA ALA A 240 7.60 -3.06 14.34
C ALA A 240 6.62 -3.16 15.52
N TYR A 241 5.31 -3.03 15.25
CA TYR A 241 4.27 -3.23 16.26
C TYR A 241 4.12 -4.70 16.66
N ILE A 242 4.11 -5.63 15.70
CA ILE A 242 4.04 -7.07 15.99
C ILE A 242 5.20 -7.50 16.89
N GLU A 243 6.38 -6.94 16.67
CA GLU A 243 7.57 -7.21 17.49
C GLU A 243 7.40 -6.73 18.94
N LEU A 244 6.78 -5.56 19.17
CA LEU A 244 6.46 -5.09 20.52
C LEU A 244 5.51 -6.06 21.24
N ASN A 245 4.50 -6.57 20.53
CA ASN A 245 3.59 -7.57 21.09
C ASN A 245 4.30 -8.90 21.38
N ARG A 246 5.17 -9.36 20.48
CA ARG A 246 5.97 -10.58 20.66
C ARG A 246 6.88 -10.49 21.88
N LEU A 247 7.36 -9.30 22.19
CA LEU A 247 8.19 -9.01 23.37
C LEU A 247 7.35 -8.72 24.63
N GLU A 248 6.02 -8.78 24.55
CA GLU A 248 5.11 -8.52 25.67
C GLU A 248 5.32 -7.13 26.31
N VAL A 249 5.61 -6.12 25.49
CA VAL A 249 5.71 -4.72 25.96
C VAL A 249 4.30 -4.18 26.23
N ASP A 250 3.98 -3.86 27.48
CA ASP A 250 2.74 -3.18 27.84
C ASP A 250 2.89 -1.66 27.70
N TYR A 251 2.30 -1.13 26.63
CA TYR A 251 2.20 0.30 26.32
C TYR A 251 0.73 0.78 26.22
N SER A 252 -0.19 0.08 26.89
CA SER A 252 -1.62 0.42 26.91
C SER A 252 -1.90 1.84 27.45
N ILE A 253 -1.22 2.23 28.51
CA ILE A 253 -1.32 3.57 29.12
C ILE A 253 -0.86 4.65 28.14
N LEU A 254 0.22 4.38 27.40
CA LEU A 254 0.76 5.28 26.38
C LEU A 254 -0.27 5.55 25.27
N LYS A 255 -1.03 4.53 24.85
CA LYS A 255 -2.14 4.70 23.88
C LYS A 255 -3.19 5.70 24.37
N ASN A 256 -3.59 5.59 25.63
CA ASN A 256 -4.61 6.46 26.22
C ASN A 256 -4.12 7.91 26.32
N ILE A 257 -2.91 8.11 26.85
CA ILE A 257 -2.28 9.42 26.96
C ILE A 257 -2.14 10.08 25.58
N LEU A 258 -1.76 9.31 24.56
CA LEU A 258 -1.63 9.81 23.19
C LEU A 258 -2.97 10.34 22.66
N VAL A 259 -4.05 9.58 22.83
CA VAL A 259 -5.39 9.99 22.39
C VAL A 259 -5.84 11.24 23.13
N ASP A 260 -5.68 11.28 24.45
CA ASP A 260 -6.06 12.44 25.28
C ASP A 260 -5.34 13.73 24.86
N ILE A 261 -4.04 13.63 24.58
CA ILE A 261 -3.20 14.80 24.26
C ILE A 261 -3.36 15.25 22.80
N GLU A 262 -3.27 14.32 21.85
CA GLU A 262 -3.12 14.65 20.42
C GLU A 262 -4.45 14.64 19.65
N ASP A 263 -5.42 13.79 20.01
CA ASP A 263 -6.64 13.61 19.24
C ASP A 263 -7.79 13.03 20.09
N SER A 264 -8.39 13.84 20.96
CA SER A 264 -9.45 13.40 21.89
C SER A 264 -10.71 12.86 21.20
N ASP A 265 -10.92 13.18 19.92
CA ASP A 265 -12.02 12.66 19.10
C ASP A 265 -11.57 11.48 18.20
N PHE A 266 -10.37 10.90 18.41
CA PHE A 266 -9.78 9.88 17.54
C PHE A 266 -10.72 8.72 17.23
N TYR A 267 -11.38 8.18 18.25
CA TYR A 267 -12.32 7.04 18.13
C TYR A 267 -13.67 7.44 17.53
N LYS A 268 -14.05 8.73 17.56
CA LYS A 268 -15.30 9.23 16.96
C LYS A 268 -15.16 9.50 15.45
N ASN A 269 -13.94 9.76 14.98
CA ASN A 269 -13.67 10.20 13.62
C ASN A 269 -13.31 9.03 12.67
N ASN A 270 -14.31 8.37 12.07
CA ASN A 270 -14.07 7.20 11.20
C ASN A 270 -13.32 7.50 9.89
N LYS A 271 -13.27 8.76 9.46
CA LYS A 271 -12.63 9.18 8.19
C LYS A 271 -11.11 9.36 8.29
N GLY A 272 -10.51 9.16 9.46
CA GLY A 272 -9.08 9.42 9.70
C GLY A 272 -8.72 10.91 9.87
N PHE A 273 -9.65 11.83 9.66
CA PHE A 273 -9.47 13.27 9.92
C PHE A 273 -10.73 13.86 10.55
N SER A 274 -10.57 14.99 11.26
CA SER A 274 -11.68 15.74 11.84
C SER A 274 -11.82 17.10 11.16
N ILE A 275 -12.95 17.29 10.47
CA ILE A 275 -13.28 18.57 9.84
C ILE A 275 -13.33 19.68 10.89
N LYS A 276 -13.94 19.39 12.06
CA LYS A 276 -14.01 20.31 13.19
C LYS A 276 -12.60 20.71 13.66
N SER A 277 -11.67 19.75 13.82
CA SER A 277 -10.28 20.05 14.21
C SER A 277 -9.52 20.80 13.13
N LEU A 278 -9.73 20.49 11.85
CA LEU A 278 -9.12 21.21 10.73
C LEU A 278 -9.56 22.67 10.68
N ILE A 279 -10.86 22.93 10.81
CA ILE A 279 -11.43 24.29 10.83
C ILE A 279 -10.93 25.05 12.05
N ARG A 280 -11.00 24.46 13.26
CA ARG A 280 -10.45 25.09 14.48
C ARG A 280 -8.96 25.43 14.33
N GLY A 281 -8.17 24.50 13.79
CA GLY A 281 -6.75 24.70 13.54
C GLY A 281 -6.49 25.81 12.51
N ALA A 282 -7.28 25.88 11.44
CA ALA A 282 -7.17 26.94 10.43
C ALA A 282 -7.51 28.32 11.02
N ILE A 283 -8.62 28.44 11.77
CA ILE A 283 -9.03 29.69 12.43
C ILE A 283 -7.98 30.13 13.45
N SER A 284 -7.42 29.20 14.23
CA SER A 284 -6.38 29.52 15.24
C SER A 284 -5.05 30.03 14.65
N GLN A 285 -4.84 29.91 13.34
CA GLN A 285 -3.67 30.48 12.66
C GLN A 285 -3.87 31.96 12.28
N ILE A 286 -5.09 32.50 12.39
CA ILE A 286 -5.40 33.90 12.10
C ILE A 286 -5.30 34.71 13.40
N SER A 287 -4.38 35.68 13.46
CA SER A 287 -4.08 36.48 14.66
C SER A 287 -5.31 37.20 15.23
N PHE A 288 -6.16 37.75 14.36
CA PHE A 288 -7.39 38.45 14.75
C PHE A 288 -8.34 37.59 15.60
N PHE A 289 -8.51 36.31 15.27
CA PHE A 289 -9.38 35.39 16.03
C PHE A 289 -8.72 34.87 17.31
N ARG A 290 -7.38 34.86 17.35
CA ARG A 290 -6.61 34.44 18.52
C ARG A 290 -6.75 35.45 19.66
N ASP A 291 -6.55 36.72 19.33
CA ASP A 291 -6.44 37.79 20.33
C ASP A 291 -7.82 38.18 20.90
N LYS A 292 -8.91 37.96 20.14
CA LYS A 292 -10.29 38.22 20.59
C LYS A 292 -10.84 37.16 21.56
N ASN A 293 -10.34 35.92 21.49
CA ASN A 293 -10.93 34.78 22.20
C ASN A 293 -9.92 34.03 23.11
N ASN A 294 -8.71 34.56 23.34
CA ASN A 294 -7.63 33.90 24.09
C ASN A 294 -7.34 32.46 23.62
N TYR A 295 -7.46 32.17 22.31
CA TYR A 295 -7.22 30.82 21.81
C TYR A 295 -5.72 30.49 21.76
N ILE A 296 -5.29 29.44 22.44
CA ILE A 296 -3.93 28.91 22.25
C ILE A 296 -3.83 28.36 20.82
N LYS A 297 -2.71 28.62 20.13
CA LYS A 297 -2.43 28.07 18.78
C LYS A 297 -2.60 26.56 18.81
N SER A 298 -3.59 26.06 18.09
CA SER A 298 -4.03 24.67 18.14
C SER A 298 -3.66 23.93 16.86
N GLY A 299 -3.13 22.71 17.00
CA GLY A 299 -2.91 21.82 15.88
C GLY A 299 -4.22 21.19 15.42
N GLY A 300 -4.58 21.37 14.15
CA GLY A 300 -5.75 20.72 13.55
C GLY A 300 -5.50 19.31 12.99
N SER A 301 -4.36 18.68 13.29
CA SER A 301 -3.96 17.38 12.74
C SER A 301 -4.40 16.24 13.65
N THR A 302 -5.09 15.24 13.12
CA THR A 302 -5.40 13.98 13.82
C THR A 302 -4.19 13.05 13.84
N ILE A 303 -4.19 12.05 14.74
CA ILE A 303 -3.11 11.03 14.80
C ILE A 303 -2.91 10.35 13.45
N THR A 304 -4.00 10.02 12.74
CA THR A 304 -3.92 9.40 11.41
C THR A 304 -3.27 10.32 10.37
N MET A 305 -3.52 11.64 10.43
CA MET A 305 -2.82 12.61 9.56
C MET A 305 -1.32 12.68 9.86
N GLN A 306 -0.97 12.63 11.14
CA GLN A 306 0.43 12.60 11.56
C GLN A 306 1.12 11.29 11.13
N LEU A 307 0.41 10.16 11.17
CA LEU A 307 0.87 8.86 10.68
C LEU A 307 1.21 8.91 9.19
N VAL A 308 0.24 9.29 8.34
CA VAL A 308 0.46 9.28 6.88
C VAL A 308 1.51 10.30 6.43
N ARG A 309 1.60 11.43 7.14
CA ARG A 309 2.67 12.40 6.95
C ARG A 309 4.04 11.76 7.17
N THR A 310 4.18 11.00 8.25
CA THR A 310 5.44 10.37 8.65
C THR A 310 5.83 9.24 7.71
N LEU A 311 4.85 8.42 7.29
CA LEU A 311 5.13 7.23 6.49
C LEU A 311 5.29 7.51 4.99
N PHE A 312 4.52 8.44 4.42
CA PHE A 312 4.34 8.49 2.96
C PHE A 312 4.74 9.80 2.30
N ILE A 313 4.85 10.89 3.04
CA ILE A 313 5.19 12.20 2.45
C ILE A 313 6.63 12.53 2.76
N SER A 314 7.41 12.85 1.73
CA SER A 314 8.81 13.21 1.89
C SER A 314 8.97 14.49 2.73
N PHE A 315 10.14 14.69 3.34
CA PHE A 315 10.43 15.94 4.05
C PHE A 315 10.51 17.14 3.08
N GLY A 316 10.39 18.36 3.62
CA GLY A 316 10.57 19.60 2.85
C GLY A 316 9.43 19.98 1.89
N GLN A 317 8.29 19.27 1.91
CA GLN A 317 7.16 19.61 1.03
C GLN A 317 6.42 20.87 1.50
N ASN A 318 5.89 21.63 0.55
CA ASN A 318 5.05 22.80 0.81
C ASN A 318 3.92 22.45 1.80
N LYS A 319 3.80 23.24 2.88
CA LYS A 319 2.91 22.97 4.01
C LYS A 319 1.44 22.80 3.60
N PHE A 320 0.95 23.61 2.66
CA PHE A 320 -0.45 23.56 2.22
C PHE A 320 -0.71 22.31 1.37
N LYS A 321 0.11 22.08 0.34
CA LYS A 321 0.01 20.87 -0.50
C LYS A 321 0.08 19.61 0.37
N ARG A 322 1.11 19.52 1.22
CA ARG A 322 1.28 18.43 2.16
C ARG A 322 0.02 18.20 3.00
N LYS A 323 -0.57 19.26 3.57
CA LYS A 323 -1.77 19.16 4.41
C LYS A 323 -2.98 18.60 3.65
N CYS A 324 -3.17 18.96 2.38
CA CYS A 324 -4.24 18.38 1.55
C CYS A 324 -4.03 16.88 1.33
N PHE A 325 -2.80 16.46 1.02
CA PHE A 325 -2.48 15.04 0.83
C PHE A 325 -2.50 14.24 2.14
N GLU A 326 -2.19 14.85 3.28
CA GLU A 326 -2.41 14.24 4.60
C GLU A 326 -3.88 13.86 4.78
N ILE A 327 -4.84 14.71 4.38
CA ILE A 327 -6.29 14.42 4.51
C ILE A 327 -6.68 13.24 3.61
N LEU A 328 -6.29 13.29 2.33
CA LEU A 328 -6.62 12.24 1.36
C LEU A 328 -6.03 10.89 1.76
N LEU A 329 -4.75 10.87 2.15
CA LEU A 329 -4.08 9.65 2.61
C LEU A 329 -4.63 9.16 3.95
N SER A 330 -5.07 10.06 4.84
CA SER A 330 -5.70 9.66 6.12
C SER A 330 -7.02 8.93 5.88
N TYR A 331 -7.80 9.40 4.90
CA TYR A 331 -9.02 8.71 4.51
C TYR A 331 -8.71 7.34 3.92
N TRP A 332 -7.72 7.24 3.05
CA TRP A 332 -7.30 5.94 2.50
C TRP A 332 -6.88 4.98 3.62
N ILE A 333 -5.96 5.38 4.51
CA ILE A 333 -5.43 4.47 5.54
C ILE A 333 -6.48 4.07 6.57
N SER A 334 -7.47 4.94 6.86
CA SER A 334 -8.56 4.60 7.77
C SER A 334 -9.52 3.54 7.20
N GLN A 335 -9.54 3.34 5.88
CA GLN A 335 -10.25 2.23 5.25
C GLN A 335 -9.43 0.93 5.22
N GLN A 336 -8.10 1.01 5.42
CA GLN A 336 -7.21 -0.16 5.34
C GLN A 336 -6.93 -0.80 6.71
N PHE A 337 -6.97 -0.02 7.79
CA PHE A 337 -6.58 -0.46 9.13
C PHE A 337 -7.61 -0.05 10.17
N THR A 338 -7.76 -0.87 11.21
CA THR A 338 -8.60 -0.51 12.36
C THR A 338 -7.98 0.65 13.15
N LYS A 339 -8.77 1.31 13.99
CA LYS A 339 -8.28 2.41 14.86
C LYS A 339 -7.15 1.97 15.77
N GLU A 340 -7.26 0.76 16.31
CA GLU A 340 -6.22 0.19 17.15
C GLU A 340 -4.94 -0.10 16.36
N GLU A 341 -5.06 -0.68 15.16
CA GLU A 341 -3.90 -0.89 14.29
C GLU A 341 -3.23 0.42 13.91
N ILE A 342 -3.99 1.46 13.57
CA ILE A 342 -3.45 2.80 13.26
C ILE A 342 -2.64 3.35 14.44
N LEU A 343 -3.17 3.23 15.66
CA LEU A 343 -2.51 3.73 16.87
C LEU A 343 -1.23 2.95 17.16
N ASN A 344 -1.27 1.63 17.03
CA ASN A 344 -0.13 0.74 17.20
C ASN A 344 0.97 1.01 16.16
N ILE A 345 0.60 1.12 14.88
CA ILE A 345 1.52 1.45 13.79
C ILE A 345 2.13 2.83 14.04
N TYR A 346 1.34 3.81 14.46
CA TYR A 346 1.82 5.16 14.77
C TYR A 346 2.89 5.13 15.87
N ILE A 347 2.58 4.56 17.04
CA ILE A 347 3.51 4.43 18.16
C ILE A 347 4.78 3.68 17.75
N ALA A 348 4.64 2.61 16.97
CA ALA A 348 5.77 1.79 16.55
C ALA A 348 6.65 2.43 15.47
N SER A 349 6.18 3.45 14.75
CA SER A 349 6.88 4.03 13.58
C SER A 349 7.20 5.51 13.68
N VAL A 350 6.58 6.25 14.61
CA VAL A 350 6.80 7.69 14.77
C VAL A 350 8.18 7.99 15.36
N GLN A 351 8.69 9.18 15.06
CA GLN A 351 9.96 9.66 15.59
C GLN A 351 9.75 10.27 16.99
N TYR A 352 10.51 9.77 17.98
CA TYR A 352 10.50 10.27 19.36
C TYR A 352 11.64 11.26 19.63
N GLU A 353 12.74 11.17 18.89
CA GLU A 353 13.88 12.09 18.99
C GLU A 353 14.63 12.11 17.66
N ARG A 354 15.55 13.05 17.45
CA ARG A 354 16.41 13.04 16.27
C ARG A 354 17.07 11.65 16.09
N ASN A 355 16.79 11.00 14.96
CA ASN A 355 17.23 9.64 14.61
C ASN A 355 16.70 8.49 15.51
N VAL A 356 15.77 8.74 16.43
CA VAL A 356 15.13 7.70 17.27
C VAL A 356 13.71 7.45 16.78
N ILE A 357 13.55 6.40 15.98
CA ILE A 357 12.30 6.07 15.27
C ILE A 357 11.69 4.81 15.87
N GLY A 358 10.43 4.91 16.31
CA GLY A 358 9.63 3.83 16.87
C GLY A 358 9.84 3.61 18.37
N LEU A 359 8.77 3.15 19.04
CA LEU A 359 8.74 2.97 20.50
C LEU A 359 9.87 2.07 21.02
N ALA A 360 10.17 0.95 20.35
CA ALA A 360 11.22 0.04 20.77
C ALA A 360 12.60 0.72 20.89
N LYS A 361 12.95 1.57 19.91
CA LYS A 361 14.19 2.36 19.96
C LYS A 361 14.12 3.47 20.98
N ALA A 362 12.96 4.10 21.14
CA ALA A 362 12.76 5.16 22.12
C ALA A 362 12.95 4.68 23.57
N ILE A 363 12.38 3.52 23.91
CA ILE A 363 12.56 2.89 25.24
C ILE A 363 14.04 2.62 25.52
N LYS A 364 14.75 2.01 24.57
CA LYS A 364 16.20 1.76 24.70
C LYS A 364 17.01 3.05 24.83
N TYR A 365 16.66 4.06 24.04
CA TYR A 365 17.38 5.34 24.02
C TYR A 365 17.17 6.14 25.31
N PHE A 366 15.93 6.29 25.77
CA PHE A 366 15.62 7.15 26.92
C PHE A 366 15.76 6.44 28.26
N PHE A 367 15.50 5.13 28.32
CA PHE A 367 15.41 4.40 29.59
C PHE A 367 16.49 3.32 29.73
N ALA A 368 17.15 2.93 28.64
CA ALA A 368 18.09 1.81 28.60
C ALA A 368 17.47 0.48 29.07
N TYR A 369 16.15 0.34 28.98
CA TYR A 369 15.44 -0.87 29.39
C TYR A 369 15.53 -1.96 28.32
N ASP A 370 15.52 -3.21 28.78
CA ASP A 370 15.17 -4.33 27.92
C ASP A 370 13.66 -4.32 27.63
N LEU A 371 13.29 -4.76 26.44
CA LEU A 371 11.91 -4.73 25.97
C LEU A 371 11.10 -5.94 26.45
N LYS A 372 11.77 -7.05 26.76
CA LYS A 372 11.08 -8.30 27.09
C LYS A 372 10.30 -8.15 28.41
N ASN A 373 8.99 -8.38 28.35
CA ASN A 373 8.06 -8.32 29.48
C ASN A 373 8.08 -6.95 30.19
N LEU A 374 8.31 -5.89 29.42
CA LEU A 374 8.40 -4.53 29.94
C LEU A 374 7.02 -3.91 30.12
N LYS A 375 6.77 -3.29 31.28
CA LYS A 375 5.61 -2.45 31.52
C LYS A 375 6.04 -1.01 31.76
N LEU A 376 5.56 -0.08 30.92
CA LEU A 376 5.85 1.34 31.06
C LEU A 376 5.05 1.96 32.21
N SER A 377 5.69 2.83 33.00
CA SER A 377 5.00 3.63 34.00
C SER A 377 4.13 4.72 33.35
N ASN A 378 3.24 5.35 34.13
CA ASN A 378 2.44 6.49 33.67
C ASN A 378 3.34 7.66 33.26
N GLU A 379 4.36 7.95 34.07
CA GLU A 379 5.33 9.03 33.83
C GLU A 379 6.19 8.76 32.59
N GLU A 380 6.67 7.52 32.42
CA GLU A 380 7.45 7.12 31.24
C GLU A 380 6.62 7.17 29.97
N SER A 381 5.37 6.71 30.04
CA SER A 381 4.41 6.80 28.94
C SER A 381 4.15 8.25 28.57
N PHE A 382 3.88 9.12 29.55
CA PHE A 382 3.68 10.55 29.31
C PHE A 382 4.91 11.21 28.69
N PHE A 383 6.09 10.94 29.25
CA PHE A 383 7.36 11.44 28.74
C PHE A 383 7.50 11.11 27.25
N LEU A 384 7.29 9.84 26.88
CA LEU A 384 7.37 9.41 25.49
C LEU A 384 6.35 10.11 24.58
N ILE A 385 5.12 10.36 25.04
CA ILE A 385 4.12 11.09 24.25
C ILE A 385 4.49 12.56 24.07
N GLU A 386 4.99 13.24 25.10
CA GLU A 386 5.44 14.62 24.96
C GLU A 386 6.54 14.74 23.90
N ARG A 387 7.49 13.79 23.89
CA ARG A 387 8.58 13.75 22.90
C ARG A 387 8.11 13.69 21.45
N LEU A 388 6.96 13.06 21.16
CA LEU A 388 6.38 13.01 19.80
C LEU A 388 6.13 14.39 19.21
N SER A 389 5.80 15.35 20.06
CA SER A 389 5.44 16.70 19.69
C SER A 389 6.63 17.68 19.67
N ASN A 390 7.79 17.23 20.15
CA ASN A 390 8.97 18.06 20.44
C ASN A 390 10.28 17.29 20.19
N ILE A 391 10.62 17.04 18.93
CA ILE A 391 11.77 16.22 18.52
C ILE A 391 13.14 16.94 18.55
N THR A 392 13.24 18.14 19.13
CA THR A 392 14.44 19.00 19.08
C THR A 392 15.37 18.83 20.29
N SER A 393 15.30 17.67 20.97
CA SER A 393 15.98 17.37 22.25
C SER A 393 15.70 18.37 23.38
N SER A 394 14.83 19.34 23.15
CA SER A 394 14.57 20.46 24.03
C SER A 394 13.44 20.15 25.01
N VAL A 395 13.53 20.70 26.22
CA VAL A 395 12.50 20.57 27.25
C VAL A 395 11.86 21.94 27.52
N ASN A 396 10.53 21.96 27.58
CA ASN A 396 9.75 23.12 28.00
C ASN A 396 8.78 22.67 29.09
N PHE A 397 9.06 23.06 30.34
CA PHE A 397 8.28 22.62 31.50
C PHE A 397 6.86 23.21 31.54
N ASP A 398 6.64 24.41 31.01
CA ASP A 398 5.29 25.00 30.93
C ASP A 398 4.39 24.21 29.98
N ARG A 399 4.96 23.77 28.84
CA ARG A 399 4.28 22.87 27.91
C ARG A 399 3.96 21.54 28.59
N ILE A 400 4.92 20.93 29.29
CA ILE A 400 4.73 19.67 30.01
C ILE A 400 3.57 19.80 31.02
N LYS A 401 3.58 20.88 31.81
CA LYS A 401 2.51 21.18 32.77
C LYS A 401 1.16 21.32 32.08
N TYR A 402 1.09 22.04 30.96
CA TYR A 402 -0.13 22.17 30.16
C TYR A 402 -0.61 20.82 29.61
N LEU A 403 0.26 20.00 29.02
CA LEU A 403 -0.12 18.69 28.49
C LEU A 403 -0.62 17.74 29.58
N ASN A 404 -0.04 17.80 30.79
CA ASN A 404 -0.50 17.02 31.94
C ASN A 404 -1.94 17.38 32.36
N THR A 405 -2.42 18.61 32.11
CA THR A 405 -3.83 18.97 32.37
C THR A 405 -4.82 18.36 31.38
N LYS A 406 -4.34 17.87 30.22
CA LYS A 406 -5.19 17.25 29.20
C LYS A 406 -5.40 15.76 29.39
N THR A 407 -4.50 15.10 30.12
CA THR A 407 -4.52 13.65 30.30
C THR A 407 -5.48 13.25 31.39
N SER A 408 -6.29 12.22 31.13
CA SER A 408 -7.15 11.58 32.13
C SER A 408 -6.36 10.70 33.13
N THR A 409 -5.14 10.32 32.75
CA THR A 409 -4.27 9.44 33.55
C THR A 409 -3.63 10.20 34.71
N ASN A 410 -3.66 9.63 35.91
CA ASN A 410 -3.00 10.20 37.08
C ASN A 410 -1.48 10.06 36.98
N ILE A 411 -0.78 11.18 36.82
CA ILE A 411 0.68 11.24 36.66
C ILE A 411 1.28 11.95 37.85
N ASN A 412 2.26 11.33 38.51
CA ASN A 412 2.97 11.99 39.60
C ASN A 412 3.95 13.03 39.03
N TYR A 413 3.55 14.30 39.09
CA TYR A 413 4.31 15.40 38.51
C TYR A 413 5.74 15.53 39.08
N LYS A 414 5.94 15.20 40.37
CA LYS A 414 7.27 15.23 40.99
C LYS A 414 8.18 14.16 40.36
N LYS A 415 7.69 12.92 40.23
CA LYS A 415 8.42 11.83 39.56
C LYS A 415 8.70 12.16 38.09
N LEU A 416 7.73 12.76 37.41
CA LEU A 416 7.87 13.17 36.02
C LEU A 416 9.00 14.20 35.83
N ILE A 417 9.06 15.24 36.67
CA ILE A 417 10.14 16.23 36.60
C ILE A 417 11.50 15.58 36.86
N THR A 418 11.61 14.73 37.89
CA THR A 418 12.86 14.01 38.18
C THR A 418 13.31 13.15 36.99
N LEU A 419 12.36 12.54 36.27
CA LEU A 419 12.66 11.83 35.03
C LEU A 419 13.27 12.76 33.98
N TYR A 420 12.66 13.91 33.69
CA TYR A 420 13.20 14.89 32.73
C TYR A 420 14.58 15.41 33.14
N GLU A 421 14.76 15.80 34.40
CA GLU A 421 16.03 16.28 34.94
C GLU A 421 17.13 15.22 34.80
N SER A 422 16.82 13.95 35.08
CA SER A 422 17.78 12.86 34.90
C SER A 422 18.28 12.72 33.45
N ARG A 423 17.39 12.94 32.46
CA ARG A 423 17.75 12.86 31.03
C ARG A 423 18.47 14.10 30.53
N ILE A 424 18.23 15.26 31.15
CA ILE A 424 19.01 16.47 30.92
C ILE A 424 20.44 16.28 31.44
N ASN A 425 20.60 15.73 32.65
CA ASN A 425 21.91 15.53 33.28
C ASN A 425 22.81 14.55 32.49
N ILE A 426 22.22 13.53 31.87
CA ILE A 426 22.95 12.55 31.03
C ILE A 426 23.15 13.09 29.59
N GLY A 427 22.69 14.31 29.29
CA GLY A 427 22.90 14.96 27.99
C GLY A 427 21.98 14.48 26.87
N LEU A 428 20.98 13.66 27.17
CA LEU A 428 19.97 13.22 26.19
C LEU A 428 18.98 14.33 25.84
N LEU A 429 18.77 15.27 26.77
CA LEU A 429 17.89 16.42 26.61
C LEU A 429 18.60 17.73 26.96
N LYS A 430 18.07 18.85 26.45
CA LYS A 430 18.56 20.21 26.71
C LYS A 430 17.44 21.07 27.27
N ASN A 431 17.69 21.77 28.36
CA ASN A 431 16.72 22.73 28.88
C ASN A 431 16.71 23.99 28.01
N ILE A 432 15.54 24.42 27.53
CA ILE A 432 15.39 25.76 26.95
C ILE A 432 15.18 26.70 28.13
N LYS A 433 16.13 27.61 28.36
CA LYS A 433 15.93 28.73 29.29
C LYS A 433 14.83 29.65 28.79
#